data_AF-A0A7J7KPG1-F1
#
_entry.id   AF-A0A7J7KPG1-F1
#
_cell.length_a   1.000
_cell.length_b   1.000
_cell.length_c   1.000
_cell.angle_alpha   90.00
_cell.angle_beta   90.00
_cell.angle_gamma   90.00
#
_symmetry.space_group_name_H-M   'P 1'
#
loop_
_entity.id
_entity.type
_entity.pdbx_description
1 polymer ?
#
loop_
_entity_poly.entity_id
_entity_poly.type
_entity_poly.pdbx_seq_one_letter_code
_entity_poly.pdbx_strand_id
1 'polypeptide(L)'
;MDTLQLLSQQLQSSLNTDNGNTRSSLYSQFLHKIIAEKIATCPSPNFPTGLHWINTSEPLSISGSLRGKVIVLDFWTYCCVNCLHILPDLHEIEQKFSVEDGVVVVGVHSAKFPNERLNSNIENAVCKYGITHPVVNDSEAVMWRELGIQCWPTVVIISPTGQLLAQFIEYMYQ
;
A
#
# COMPACT_ATOMS: atom_id res chain seq x y z
N MET A 1 11.24 16.51 -4.08
CA MET A 1 9.91 15.88 -4.13
C MET A 1 10.01 14.78 -5.18
N ASP A 2 9.71 13.54 -4.82
CA ASP A 2 9.86 12.38 -5.70
C ASP A 2 8.94 12.53 -6.93
N THR A 3 9.45 12.23 -8.13
CA THR A 3 8.70 12.37 -9.40
C THR A 3 7.41 11.57 -9.34
N LEU A 4 7.43 10.40 -8.71
CA LEU A 4 6.24 9.55 -8.58
C LEU A 4 5.15 10.20 -7.71
N GLN A 5 5.56 10.82 -6.61
CA GLN A 5 4.64 11.49 -5.69
C GLN A 5 3.96 12.68 -6.40
N LEU A 6 4.72 13.46 -7.17
CA LEU A 6 4.17 14.57 -7.94
C LEU A 6 3.15 14.09 -8.99
N LEU A 7 3.45 13.02 -9.72
CA LEU A 7 2.53 12.46 -10.71
C LEU A 7 1.27 11.89 -10.07
N SER A 8 1.41 11.24 -8.90
CA SER A 8 0.26 10.71 -8.15
C SER A 8 -0.67 11.85 -7.69
N GLN A 9 -0.10 12.97 -7.22
CA GLN A 9 -0.86 14.17 -6.86
C GLN A 9 -1.56 14.80 -8.09
N GLN A 10 -0.89 14.85 -9.24
CA GLN A 10 -1.49 15.35 -10.49
C GLN A 10 -2.67 14.49 -10.94
N LEU A 11 -2.54 13.17 -10.85
CA LEU A 11 -3.63 12.24 -11.12
C LEU A 11 -4.81 12.49 -10.17
N GLN A 12 -4.55 12.59 -8.87
CA GLN A 12 -5.61 12.80 -7.87
C GLN A 12 -6.34 14.13 -8.07
N SER A 13 -5.60 15.22 -8.34
CA SER A 13 -6.19 16.51 -8.70
C SER A 13 -7.09 16.41 -9.94
N SER A 14 -6.62 15.72 -10.99
CA SER A 14 -7.38 15.54 -12.24
C SER A 14 -8.66 14.73 -12.01
N LEU A 15 -8.58 13.67 -11.19
CA LEU A 15 -9.71 12.82 -10.83
C LEU A 15 -10.77 13.55 -10.00
N ASN A 16 -10.37 14.53 -9.18
CA ASN A 16 -11.29 15.36 -8.39
C ASN A 16 -12.05 16.37 -9.24
N THR A 17 -11.49 16.77 -10.39
CA THR A 17 -12.13 17.71 -11.32
C THR A 17 -12.94 17.03 -12.43
N ASP A 18 -12.85 15.70 -12.57
CA ASP A 18 -13.55 14.96 -13.63
C ASP A 18 -14.99 14.64 -13.25
N ASN A 19 -15.94 14.97 -14.14
CA ASN A 19 -17.37 14.68 -13.97
C ASN A 19 -17.74 13.22 -14.36
N GLY A 20 -16.80 12.28 -14.22
CA GLY A 20 -17.03 10.83 -14.28
C GLY A 20 -16.82 10.16 -15.64
N ASN A 21 -16.86 10.89 -16.75
CA ASN A 21 -16.81 10.28 -18.09
C ASN A 21 -15.39 10.01 -18.61
N THR A 22 -14.33 10.48 -17.95
CA THR A 22 -12.95 10.38 -18.50
C THR A 22 -11.93 9.69 -17.59
N ARG A 23 -12.32 9.25 -16.39
CA ARG A 23 -11.44 8.60 -15.40
C ARG A 23 -10.53 7.51 -15.97
N SER A 24 -11.06 6.59 -16.77
CA SER A 24 -10.27 5.50 -17.38
C SER A 24 -9.16 6.02 -18.31
N SER A 25 -9.42 7.11 -19.04
CA SER A 25 -8.41 7.76 -19.87
C SER A 25 -7.32 8.41 -19.02
N LEU A 26 -7.68 9.04 -17.89
CA LEU A 26 -6.72 9.65 -16.97
C LEU A 26 -5.78 8.60 -16.36
N TYR A 27 -6.34 7.47 -15.89
CA TYR A 27 -5.53 6.37 -15.38
C TYR A 27 -4.59 5.80 -16.46
N SER A 28 -5.10 5.58 -17.68
CA SER A 28 -4.29 5.08 -18.79
C SER A 28 -3.13 6.02 -19.13
N GLN A 29 -3.40 7.32 -19.25
CA GLN A 29 -2.37 8.33 -19.49
C GLN A 29 -1.32 8.38 -18.39
N PHE A 30 -1.76 8.30 -17.12
CA PHE A 30 -0.86 8.22 -15.98
C PHE A 30 0.05 6.99 -16.04
N LEU A 31 -0.51 5.80 -16.24
CA LEU A 31 0.26 4.56 -16.32
C LEU A 31 1.25 4.58 -17.50
N HIS A 32 0.82 5.08 -18.66
CA HIS A 32 1.70 5.27 -19.81
C HIS A 32 2.88 6.18 -19.48
N LYS A 33 2.65 7.27 -18.75
CA LYS A 33 3.72 8.19 -18.33
C LYS A 33 4.71 7.51 -17.38
N ILE A 34 4.21 6.81 -16.36
CA ILE A 34 5.06 6.07 -15.40
C ILE A 34 5.95 5.04 -16.11
N ILE A 35 5.37 4.26 -17.03
CA ILE A 35 6.08 3.22 -17.77
C ILE A 35 7.09 3.84 -18.75
N ALA A 36 6.70 4.88 -19.49
CA ALA A 36 7.55 5.51 -20.51
C ALA A 36 8.74 6.26 -19.89
N GLU A 37 8.53 6.96 -18.78
CA GLU A 37 9.57 7.75 -18.11
C GLU A 37 10.51 6.87 -17.25
N LYS A 38 10.29 5.55 -17.19
CA LYS A 38 11.08 4.61 -16.38
C LYS A 38 11.22 5.05 -14.91
N ILE A 39 10.24 5.78 -14.40
CA ILE A 39 10.25 6.31 -13.03
C ILE A 39 10.35 5.16 -12.01
N ALA A 40 9.80 4.01 -12.36
CA ALA A 40 9.87 2.78 -11.56
C ALA A 40 11.14 1.94 -11.81
N THR A 41 12.31 2.57 -11.97
CA THR A 41 13.61 1.89 -12.07
C THR A 41 14.29 1.66 -10.71
N CYS A 42 13.67 2.09 -9.62
CA CYS A 42 14.10 1.71 -8.28
C CYS A 42 14.07 0.17 -8.18
N PRO A 43 15.08 -0.50 -7.58
CA PRO A 43 14.99 -1.93 -7.29
C PRO A 43 13.64 -2.22 -6.65
N SER A 44 12.96 -3.25 -7.15
CA SER A 44 11.64 -3.64 -6.66
C SER A 44 11.74 -3.81 -5.14
N PRO A 45 11.03 -2.99 -4.34
CA PRO A 45 11.09 -3.08 -2.89
C PRO A 45 10.67 -4.51 -2.51
N ASN A 46 11.30 -5.07 -1.49
CA ASN A 46 10.92 -6.38 -1.00
C ASN A 46 10.88 -6.37 0.52
N PHE A 47 10.04 -7.24 1.09
CA PHE A 47 9.96 -7.37 2.54
C PHE A 47 11.29 -7.91 3.09
N PRO A 48 11.84 -7.29 4.15
CA PRO A 48 12.97 -7.84 4.89
C PRO A 48 12.71 -9.29 5.34
N THR A 49 13.77 -10.08 5.43
CA THR A 49 13.66 -11.46 5.89
C THR A 49 13.46 -11.51 7.41
N GLY A 50 12.76 -12.55 7.90
CA GLY A 50 12.57 -12.77 9.33
C GLY A 50 11.51 -11.89 10.01
N LEU A 51 10.70 -11.16 9.23
CA LEU A 51 9.58 -10.39 9.76
C LEU A 51 8.43 -11.31 10.22
N HIS A 52 7.67 -10.83 11.20
CA HIS A 52 6.45 -11.52 11.66
C HIS A 52 5.30 -11.20 10.73
N TRP A 53 4.58 -12.24 10.34
CA TRP A 53 3.43 -12.16 9.44
C TRP A 53 2.17 -12.66 10.13
N ILE A 54 1.06 -12.00 9.83
CA ILE A 54 -0.28 -12.30 10.33
C ILE A 54 -1.19 -12.52 9.12
N ASN A 55 -2.19 -13.39 9.26
CA ASN A 55 -3.14 -13.77 8.18
C ASN A 55 -2.48 -14.43 6.95
N THR A 56 -1.28 -14.99 7.09
CA THR A 56 -0.64 -15.85 6.08
C THR A 56 0.11 -16.99 6.76
N SER A 57 0.22 -18.13 6.08
CA SER A 57 0.99 -19.28 6.56
C SER A 57 2.49 -19.11 6.37
N GLU A 58 2.91 -18.33 5.39
CA GLU A 58 4.31 -18.14 5.00
C GLU A 58 4.61 -16.65 4.75
N PRO A 59 5.86 -16.20 4.96
CA PRO A 59 6.29 -14.85 4.60
C PRO A 59 6.06 -14.55 3.11
N LEU A 60 5.50 -13.38 2.81
CA LEU A 60 5.29 -12.96 1.43
C LEU A 60 6.50 -12.22 0.87
N SER A 61 6.63 -12.23 -0.47
CA SER A 61 7.67 -11.51 -1.18
C SER A 61 7.13 -10.91 -2.47
N ILE A 62 7.44 -9.64 -2.71
CA ILE A 62 7.03 -8.88 -3.91
C ILE A 62 7.61 -9.52 -5.18
N SER A 63 8.88 -9.93 -5.13
CA SER A 63 9.55 -10.59 -6.26
C SER A 63 9.28 -12.10 -6.36
N GLY A 64 8.67 -12.68 -5.32
CA GLY A 64 8.39 -14.11 -5.18
C GLY A 64 6.90 -14.44 -5.21
N SER A 65 6.31 -14.68 -4.04
CA SER A 65 4.93 -15.16 -3.89
C SER A 65 3.86 -14.21 -4.45
N LEU A 66 4.15 -12.90 -4.52
CA LEU A 66 3.24 -11.88 -5.04
C LEU A 66 3.54 -11.51 -6.50
N ARG A 67 4.53 -12.13 -7.13
CA ARG A 67 4.90 -11.84 -8.51
C ARG A 67 3.73 -12.10 -9.45
N GLY A 68 3.50 -11.18 -10.39
CA GLY A 68 2.40 -11.26 -11.34
C GLY A 68 1.08 -10.69 -10.83
N LYS A 69 1.04 -10.14 -9.61
CA LYS A 69 -0.14 -9.51 -9.02
C LYS A 69 0.06 -8.01 -8.85
N VAL A 70 -1.03 -7.25 -8.92
CA VAL A 70 -1.06 -5.87 -8.44
C VAL A 70 -1.09 -5.92 -6.92
N ILE A 71 -0.17 -5.23 -6.27
CA ILE A 71 -0.04 -5.24 -4.81
C ILE A 71 -0.41 -3.86 -4.28
N VAL A 72 -1.33 -3.81 -3.33
CA VAL A 72 -1.72 -2.61 -2.60
C VAL A 72 -1.10 -2.71 -1.21
N LEU A 73 -0.05 -1.92 -0.96
CA LEU A 73 0.56 -1.82 0.35
C LEU A 73 -0.11 -0.70 1.13
N ASP A 74 -0.62 -1.01 2.31
CA ASP A 74 -1.13 -0.02 3.28
C ASP A 74 -0.10 0.17 4.40
N PHE A 75 0.52 1.35 4.49
CA PHE A 75 1.40 1.70 5.60
C PHE A 75 0.59 2.30 6.74
N TRP A 76 0.43 1.51 7.81
CA TRP A 76 -0.46 1.83 8.91
C TRP A 76 0.17 1.58 10.29
N THR A 77 -0.50 2.08 11.33
CA THR A 77 -0.21 1.77 12.73
C THR A 77 -1.52 1.75 13.50
N TYR A 78 -1.70 0.84 14.46
CA TYR A 78 -3.02 0.61 15.05
C TYR A 78 -3.52 1.74 15.98
N CYS A 79 -2.65 2.67 16.40
CA CYS A 79 -3.03 3.85 17.19
C CYS A 79 -3.47 5.06 16.34
N CYS A 80 -3.44 4.95 15.01
CA CYS A 80 -3.70 6.04 14.08
C CYS A 80 -5.17 6.05 13.64
N VAL A 81 -5.94 7.05 14.07
CA VAL A 81 -7.37 7.17 13.72
C VAL A 81 -7.60 7.25 12.21
N ASN A 82 -6.75 8.01 11.49
CA ASN A 82 -6.84 8.12 10.04
C ASN A 82 -6.64 6.77 9.34
N CYS A 83 -5.77 5.92 9.90
CA CYS A 83 -5.51 4.58 9.39
C CYS A 83 -6.71 3.65 9.60
N LEU A 84 -7.55 3.89 10.62
CA LEU A 84 -8.77 3.13 10.80
C LEU A 84 -9.85 3.50 9.79
N HIS A 85 -9.84 4.74 9.29
CA HIS A 85 -10.84 5.22 8.34
C HIS A 85 -10.67 4.68 6.92
N ILE A 86 -9.47 4.24 6.53
CA ILE A 86 -9.22 3.63 5.22
C ILE A 86 -9.55 2.12 5.19
N LEU A 87 -9.67 1.47 6.35
CA LEU A 87 -9.96 0.04 6.42
C LEU A 87 -11.24 -0.38 5.66
N PRO A 88 -12.37 0.37 5.71
CA PRO A 88 -13.54 0.06 4.90
C PRO A 88 -13.27 0.10 3.39
N ASP A 89 -12.47 1.07 2.92
CA ASP A 89 -12.11 1.18 1.49
C ASP A 89 -11.22 0.01 1.07
N LEU A 90 -10.25 -0.38 1.90
CA LEU A 90 -9.43 -1.58 1.68
C LEU A 90 -10.28 -2.85 1.65
N HIS A 91 -11.27 -2.95 2.53
CA HIS A 91 -12.20 -4.07 2.56
C HIS A 91 -13.05 -4.15 1.29
N GLU A 92 -13.52 -3.03 0.75
CA GLU A 92 -14.24 -3.00 -0.52
C GLU A 92 -13.33 -3.47 -1.68
N ILE A 93 -12.06 -3.05 -1.69
CA ILE A 93 -11.08 -3.51 -2.68
C ILE A 93 -10.90 -5.03 -2.60
N GLU A 94 -10.71 -5.58 -1.41
CA GLU A 94 -10.56 -7.04 -1.19
C GLU A 94 -11.81 -7.83 -1.62
N GLN A 95 -13.02 -7.28 -1.40
CA GLN A 95 -14.25 -7.92 -1.84
C GLN A 95 -14.42 -7.89 -3.36
N LYS A 96 -13.98 -6.80 -4.00
CA LYS A 96 -14.14 -6.57 -5.44
C LYS A 96 -13.10 -7.28 -6.28
N PHE A 97 -11.89 -7.42 -5.76
CA PHE A 97 -10.77 -8.05 -6.45
C PHE A 97 -10.11 -9.09 -5.54
N SER A 98 -10.27 -10.34 -5.93
CA SER A 98 -9.65 -11.47 -5.25
C SER A 98 -8.17 -11.64 -5.62
N VAL A 99 -7.49 -12.51 -4.88
CA VAL A 99 -6.11 -12.92 -5.21
C VAL A 99 -6.06 -13.58 -6.59
N GLU A 100 -7.11 -14.27 -6.99
CA GLU A 100 -7.31 -14.91 -8.29
C GLU A 100 -7.50 -13.88 -9.41
N ASP A 101 -8.18 -12.76 -9.13
CA ASP A 101 -8.28 -11.60 -10.03
C ASP A 101 -6.94 -10.86 -10.19
N GLY A 102 -5.95 -11.21 -9.37
CA GLY A 102 -4.58 -10.71 -9.45
C GLY A 102 -4.33 -9.46 -8.62
N VAL A 103 -5.16 -9.16 -7.61
CA VAL A 103 -4.94 -8.06 -6.67
C VAL A 103 -4.70 -8.61 -5.26
N VAL A 104 -3.74 -8.04 -4.54
CA VAL A 104 -3.46 -8.40 -3.14
C VAL A 104 -3.27 -7.15 -2.32
N VAL A 105 -4.04 -7.02 -1.24
CA VAL A 105 -3.81 -6.00 -0.21
C VAL A 105 -2.86 -6.57 0.83
N VAL A 106 -1.85 -5.79 1.26
CA VAL A 106 -0.93 -6.15 2.33
C VAL A 106 -0.76 -4.97 3.27
N GLY A 107 -1.06 -5.19 4.55
CA GLY A 107 -0.85 -4.19 5.59
C GLY A 107 0.61 -4.21 6.06
N VAL A 108 1.33 -3.12 5.83
CA VAL A 108 2.69 -2.90 6.35
C VAL A 108 2.56 -2.11 7.65
N HIS A 109 2.54 -2.83 8.77
CA HIS A 109 2.46 -2.20 10.08
C HIS A 109 3.82 -1.58 10.45
N SER A 110 3.90 -0.26 10.40
CA SER A 110 5.09 0.51 10.78
C SER A 110 4.81 1.26 12.08
N ALA A 111 5.39 0.79 13.17
CA ALA A 111 5.10 1.29 14.52
C ALA A 111 5.50 2.76 14.72
N LYS A 112 4.58 3.58 15.26
CA LYS A 112 4.88 4.95 15.71
C LYS A 112 5.52 4.96 17.10
N PHE A 113 5.08 4.09 18.01
CA PHE A 113 5.58 3.96 19.38
C PHE A 113 6.22 2.59 19.63
N PRO A 114 7.17 2.46 20.59
CA PRO A 114 7.82 1.19 20.90
C PRO A 114 6.85 0.04 21.24
N ASN A 115 5.75 0.33 21.94
CA ASN A 115 4.74 -0.67 22.30
C ASN A 115 4.01 -1.25 21.08
N GLU A 116 3.98 -0.53 19.96
CA GLU A 116 3.34 -0.98 18.72
C GLU A 116 4.20 -1.99 17.95
N ARG A 117 5.45 -2.21 18.35
CA ARG A 117 6.33 -3.21 17.75
C ARG A 117 6.02 -4.65 18.19
N LEU A 118 5.23 -4.82 19.26
CA LEU A 118 4.93 -6.13 19.83
C LEU A 118 3.91 -6.89 18.98
N ASN A 119 4.30 -8.07 18.48
CA ASN A 119 3.45 -8.92 17.62
C ASN A 119 2.06 -9.17 18.22
N SER A 120 1.99 -9.48 19.52
CA SER A 120 0.71 -9.74 20.21
C SER A 120 -0.24 -8.55 20.18
N ASN A 121 0.27 -7.32 20.22
CA ASN A 121 -0.57 -6.12 20.17
C ASN A 121 -1.12 -5.90 18.75
N ILE A 122 -0.29 -6.18 17.74
CA ILE A 122 -0.68 -6.08 16.34
C ILE A 122 -1.73 -7.14 16.02
N GLU A 123 -1.55 -8.39 16.46
CA GLU A 123 -2.54 -9.47 16.30
C GLU A 123 -3.88 -9.13 16.95
N ASN A 124 -3.85 -8.59 18.17
CA ASN A 124 -5.06 -8.12 18.84
C ASN A 124 -5.75 -6.99 18.06
N ALA A 125 -4.98 -6.06 17.48
CA ALA A 125 -5.53 -4.98 16.67
C ALA A 125 -6.12 -5.50 15.36
N VAL A 126 -5.42 -6.39 14.66
CA VAL A 126 -5.89 -7.06 13.43
C VAL A 126 -7.24 -7.75 13.69
N CYS A 127 -7.33 -8.52 14.78
CA CYS A 127 -8.57 -9.16 15.19
C CYS A 127 -9.68 -8.15 15.54
N LYS A 128 -9.35 -7.13 16.36
CA LYS A 128 -10.29 -6.11 16.81
C LYS A 128 -10.91 -5.32 15.66
N TYR A 129 -10.13 -4.99 14.65
CA TYR A 129 -10.56 -4.18 13.50
C TYR A 129 -11.02 -5.03 12.31
N GLY A 130 -11.03 -6.36 12.43
CA GLY A 130 -11.50 -7.27 11.39
C GLY A 130 -10.62 -7.25 10.13
N ILE A 131 -9.32 -7.02 10.28
CA ILE A 131 -8.38 -7.00 9.16
C ILE A 131 -8.14 -8.44 8.70
N THR A 132 -8.48 -8.74 7.44
CA THR A 132 -8.39 -10.09 6.86
C THR A 132 -7.20 -10.29 5.92
N HIS A 133 -6.71 -9.22 5.29
CA HIS A 133 -5.53 -9.28 4.45
C HIS A 133 -4.26 -9.64 5.26
N PRO A 134 -3.21 -10.15 4.58
CA PRO A 134 -1.89 -10.33 5.18
C PRO A 134 -1.36 -9.04 5.80
N VAL A 135 -0.81 -9.15 7.01
CA VAL A 135 -0.15 -8.03 7.70
C VAL A 135 1.27 -8.44 8.06
N VAL A 136 2.23 -7.54 7.81
CA VAL A 136 3.62 -7.70 8.22
C VAL A 136 3.98 -6.66 9.27
N ASN A 137 4.71 -7.08 10.31
CA ASN A 137 5.27 -6.17 11.30
C ASN A 137 6.62 -5.62 10.83
N ASP A 138 6.63 -4.43 10.23
CA ASP A 138 7.84 -3.67 9.90
C ASP A 138 8.30 -2.86 11.13
N SER A 139 8.67 -3.58 12.20
CA SER A 139 8.94 -3.00 13.53
C SER A 139 10.06 -1.96 13.53
N GLU A 140 11.04 -2.14 12.64
CA GLU A 140 12.16 -1.23 12.45
C GLU A 140 11.94 -0.23 11.31
N ALA A 141 10.74 -0.15 10.74
CA ALA A 141 10.36 0.79 9.69
C ALA A 141 11.35 0.78 8.49
N VAL A 142 11.83 -0.40 8.10
CA VAL A 142 12.82 -0.55 7.02
C VAL A 142 12.16 -0.26 5.69
N MET A 143 11.02 -0.89 5.41
CA MET A 143 10.27 -0.65 4.17
C MET A 143 9.72 0.78 4.12
N TRP A 144 9.23 1.28 5.25
CA TRP A 144 8.80 2.66 5.38
C TRP A 144 9.89 3.64 4.90
N ARG A 145 11.14 3.45 5.35
CA ARG A 145 12.27 4.31 4.94
C ARG A 145 12.71 4.06 3.51
N GLU A 146 12.77 2.81 3.07
CA GLU A 146 13.18 2.44 1.71
C GLU A 146 12.26 3.07 0.66
N LEU A 147 10.96 3.10 0.94
CA LEU A 147 9.96 3.71 0.05
C LEU A 147 9.71 5.19 0.33
N GLY A 148 10.52 5.82 1.19
CA GLY A 148 10.42 7.25 1.48
C GLY A 148 9.06 7.68 2.04
N ILE A 149 8.37 6.79 2.76
CA ILE A 149 7.08 7.09 3.37
C ILE A 149 7.28 8.11 4.50
N GLN A 150 6.36 9.07 4.63
CA GLN A 150 6.49 10.18 5.58
C GLN A 150 5.28 10.36 6.50
N CYS A 151 4.18 9.67 6.23
CA CYS A 151 2.91 9.91 6.88
C CYS A 151 2.05 8.64 6.92
N TRP A 152 1.27 8.52 7.99
CA TRP A 152 0.27 7.47 8.13
C TRP A 152 -1.13 8.07 7.89
N PRO A 153 -2.03 7.35 7.17
CA PRO A 153 -1.73 6.22 6.30
C PRO A 153 -1.10 6.65 4.97
N THR A 154 -0.36 5.75 4.34
CA THR A 154 0.08 5.90 2.95
C THR A 154 -0.21 4.60 2.20
N VAL A 155 -0.90 4.71 1.06
CA VAL A 155 -1.15 3.57 0.18
C VAL A 155 -0.17 3.60 -0.98
N VAL A 156 0.44 2.46 -1.26
CA VAL A 156 1.38 2.28 -2.36
C VAL A 156 0.88 1.18 -3.29
N ILE A 157 0.84 1.46 -4.59
CA ILE A 157 0.46 0.48 -5.60
C ILE A 157 1.71 -0.02 -6.33
N ILE A 158 1.88 -1.33 -6.36
CA ILE A 158 2.97 -2.02 -7.06
C ILE A 158 2.39 -2.85 -8.22
N SER A 159 3.08 -2.82 -9.35
CA SER A 159 2.72 -3.56 -10.56
C SER A 159 2.98 -5.08 -10.42
N PRO A 160 2.42 -5.89 -11.33
CA PRO A 160 2.77 -7.31 -11.49
C PRO A 160 4.25 -7.60 -11.72
N THR A 161 5.01 -6.61 -12.21
CA THR A 161 6.45 -6.68 -12.43
C THR A 161 7.27 -6.23 -11.23
N GLY A 162 6.64 -5.85 -10.11
CA GLY A 162 7.28 -5.37 -8.89
C GLY A 162 7.65 -3.89 -8.93
N GLN A 163 7.12 -3.13 -9.89
CA GLN A 163 7.42 -1.71 -10.08
C GLN A 163 6.46 -0.82 -9.30
N LEU A 164 6.97 0.26 -8.71
CA LEU A 164 6.16 1.26 -8.01
C LEU A 164 5.32 2.06 -9.02
N LEU A 165 3.98 1.98 -8.93
CA LEU A 165 3.06 2.63 -9.87
C LEU A 165 2.48 3.92 -9.35
N ALA A 166 2.11 3.97 -8.06
CA ALA A 166 1.50 5.14 -7.45
C ALA A 166 1.69 5.14 -5.94
N GLN A 167 1.68 6.33 -5.37
CA GLN A 167 1.69 6.55 -3.92
C GLN A 167 0.62 7.59 -3.57
N PHE A 168 -0.32 7.19 -2.72
CA PHE A 168 -1.40 8.03 -2.22
C PHE A 168 -1.16 8.34 -0.76
N ILE A 169 -1.07 9.64 -0.46
CA ILE A 169 -1.06 10.11 0.91
C ILE A 169 -2.47 10.55 1.23
N GLU A 170 -3.10 9.81 2.12
CA GLU A 170 -4.45 10.05 2.60
C GLU A 170 -4.37 11.08 3.73
N TYR A 171 -4.50 12.36 3.37
CA TYR A 171 -4.91 13.39 4.31
C TYR A 171 -6.44 13.39 4.31
N MET A 172 -7.06 13.23 5.48
CA MET A 172 -8.51 13.37 5.56
C MET A 172 -8.92 14.72 4.96
N TYR A 173 -9.78 14.66 3.94
CA TYR A 173 -10.62 15.79 3.56
C TYR A 173 -11.51 16.13 4.77
N GLN A 174 -11.40 17.37 5.26
CA GLN A 174 -12.44 17.97 6.10
C GLN A 174 -13.60 18.44 5.23
#